data_AF-A0A2T6C9Z8-F1
#
_entry.id   AF-A0A2T6C9Z8-F1
#
_cell.length_a   1.000
_cell.length_b   1.000
_cell.length_c   1.000
_cell.angle_alpha   90.00
_cell.angle_beta   90.00
_cell.angle_gamma   90.00
#
_symmetry.space_group_name_H-M   'P 1'
#
loop_
_entity.id
_entity.type
_entity.pdbx_description
1 polymer ?
#
loop_
_entity_poly.entity_id
_entity_poly.type
_entity_poly.pdbx_seq_one_letter_code
_entity_poly.pdbx_strand_id
1 'polypeptide(L)'
;MPPRNRLAALKLIGRIKQHELESIGAELSALRAAQSDLDRQSADLSQHAATEASQSNADTRPYLPGYLKSVDIKQRGLEEEREKLEEQAALAEARLFTAFRETKTNETVLDRAVKEQSLEEARAEIAALDDAGRNLFLLKRAEGQT
;
A
#
# COMPACT_ATOMS: atom_id res chain seq x y z
N MET A 1 -21.36 4.12 20.50
CA MET A 1 -20.00 4.38 21.06
C MET A 1 -19.85 5.87 21.30
N PRO A 2 -19.23 6.30 22.40
CA PRO A 2 -18.95 7.73 22.63
C PRO A 2 -18.04 8.29 21.51
N PRO A 3 -18.24 9.55 21.08
CA PRO A 3 -17.61 10.13 19.89
C PRO A 3 -16.07 10.14 19.94
N ARG A 4 -15.47 10.36 21.12
CA ARG A 4 -14.01 10.30 21.32
C ARG A 4 -13.43 8.90 21.05
N ASN A 5 -14.15 7.83 21.40
CA ASN A 5 -13.71 6.45 21.13
C ASN A 5 -13.81 6.12 19.64
N ARG A 6 -14.79 6.69 18.93
CA ARG A 6 -14.94 6.53 17.47
C ARG A 6 -13.78 7.18 16.72
N LEU A 7 -13.38 8.40 17.10
CA LEU A 7 -12.30 9.12 16.43
C LEU A 7 -10.93 8.46 16.68
N ALA A 8 -10.69 7.98 17.90
CA ALA A 8 -9.50 7.19 18.22
C ALA A 8 -9.44 5.87 17.41
N ALA A 9 -10.59 5.19 17.24
CA ALA A 9 -10.68 3.98 16.42
C ALA A 9 -10.39 4.27 14.94
N LEU A 10 -10.94 5.33 14.35
CA LEU A 10 -10.69 5.70 12.95
C LEU A 10 -9.21 6.03 12.69
N LYS A 11 -8.56 6.72 13.63
CA LYS A 11 -7.10 6.98 13.59
C LYS A 11 -6.28 5.70 13.70
N LEU A 12 -6.70 4.75 14.53
CA LEU A 12 -6.03 3.44 14.63
C LEU A 12 -6.18 2.65 13.33
N ILE A 13 -7.40 2.57 12.77
CA ILE A 13 -7.67 1.93 11.49
C ILE A 13 -6.80 2.55 10.39
N GLY A 14 -6.65 3.89 10.38
CA GLY A 14 -5.82 4.58 9.40
C GLY A 14 -4.35 4.16 9.48
N ARG A 15 -3.79 4.05 10.69
CA ARG A 15 -2.42 3.56 10.88
C ARG A 15 -2.24 2.11 10.45
N ILE A 16 -3.21 1.24 10.76
CA ILE A 16 -3.18 -0.17 10.33
C ILE A 16 -3.19 -0.25 8.80
N LYS A 17 -4.10 0.49 8.15
CA LYS A 17 -4.21 0.51 6.68
C LYS A 17 -2.97 1.07 6.00
N GLN A 18 -2.32 2.08 6.59
CA GLN A 18 -1.04 2.59 6.12
C GLN A 18 0.06 1.53 6.16
N HIS A 19 0.16 0.78 7.27
CA HIS A 19 1.12 -0.32 7.37
C HIS A 19 0.81 -1.46 6.39
N GLU A 20 -0.48 -1.77 6.16
CA GLU A 20 -0.89 -2.74 5.14
C GLU A 20 -0.43 -2.31 3.73
N LEU A 21 -0.59 -1.03 3.37
CA LEU A 21 -0.11 -0.48 2.11
C LEU A 21 1.42 -0.59 1.95
N GLU A 22 2.16 -0.24 3.00
CA GLU A 22 3.62 -0.33 3.02
C GLU A 22 4.09 -1.79 2.87
N SER A 23 3.44 -2.72 3.55
CA SER A 23 3.74 -4.15 3.45
C SER A 23 3.45 -4.70 2.04
N ILE A 24 2.33 -4.35 1.44
CA ILE A 24 1.99 -4.78 0.07
C ILE A 24 2.96 -4.13 -0.94
N GLY A 25 3.33 -2.86 -0.73
CA GLY A 25 4.31 -2.17 -1.56
C GLY A 25 5.69 -2.84 -1.52
N ALA A 26 6.13 -3.29 -0.35
CA ALA A 26 7.37 -4.05 -0.20
C ALA A 26 7.31 -5.40 -0.91
N GLU A 27 6.18 -6.12 -0.79
CA GLU A 27 5.93 -7.38 -1.52
C GLU A 27 6.01 -7.18 -3.04
N LEU A 28 5.33 -6.15 -3.57
CA LEU A 28 5.35 -5.83 -4.99
C LEU A 28 6.76 -5.47 -5.47
N SER A 29 7.52 -4.68 -4.69
CA SER A 29 8.90 -4.35 -5.02
C SER A 29 9.79 -5.59 -5.08
N ALA A 30 9.60 -6.55 -4.17
CA ALA A 30 10.34 -7.80 -4.16
C ALA A 30 10.01 -8.67 -5.40
N LEU A 31 8.73 -8.75 -5.76
CA LEU A 31 8.29 -9.47 -6.98
C LEU A 31 8.90 -8.85 -8.25
N ARG A 32 8.85 -7.52 -8.38
CA ARG A 32 9.45 -6.80 -9.52
C ARG A 32 10.98 -6.97 -9.58
N ALA A 33 11.65 -7.01 -8.43
CA ALA A 33 13.08 -7.29 -8.37
C ALA A 33 13.40 -8.72 -8.86
N ALA A 34 12.65 -9.71 -8.39
CA ALA A 34 12.81 -11.11 -8.82
C ALA A 34 12.57 -11.28 -10.33
N GLN A 35 11.57 -10.59 -10.90
CA GLN A 35 11.35 -10.58 -12.35
C GLN A 35 12.55 -9.99 -13.11
N SER A 36 13.08 -8.86 -12.65
CA SER A 36 14.27 -8.24 -13.26
C SER A 36 15.50 -9.16 -13.19
N ASP A 37 15.64 -9.93 -12.12
CA ASP A 37 16.72 -10.91 -11.97
C ASP A 37 16.56 -12.08 -12.96
N LEU A 38 15.33 -12.57 -13.19
CA LEU A 38 15.05 -13.58 -14.21
C LEU A 38 15.31 -13.05 -15.63
N ASP A 39 14.91 -11.82 -15.93
CA ASP A 39 15.17 -11.18 -17.22
C ASP A 39 16.68 -11.07 -17.48
N ARG A 40 17.47 -10.71 -16.45
CA ARG A 40 18.94 -10.67 -16.53
C ARG A 40 19.52 -12.06 -16.76
N GLN A 41 19.05 -13.09 -16.05
CA GLN A 41 19.50 -14.47 -16.27
C GLN A 41 19.18 -14.98 -17.67
N SER A 42 18.00 -14.65 -18.20
CA SER A 42 17.59 -15.00 -19.56
C SER A 42 18.46 -14.31 -20.61
N ALA A 43 18.75 -13.02 -20.43
CA ALA A 43 19.64 -12.27 -21.30
C ALA A 43 21.07 -12.82 -21.29
N ASP A 44 21.62 -13.11 -20.10
CA ASP A 44 22.95 -13.67 -19.92
C ASP A 44 23.06 -15.07 -20.58
N LEU A 45 22.08 -15.94 -20.35
CA LEU A 45 22.01 -17.26 -20.97
C LEU A 45 21.97 -17.19 -22.50
N SER A 46 21.21 -16.23 -23.04
CA SER A 46 21.12 -15.97 -24.49
C SER A 46 22.46 -15.50 -25.05
N GLN A 47 23.13 -14.59 -24.35
CA GLN A 47 24.45 -14.08 -24.74
C GLN A 47 25.52 -15.18 -24.70
N HIS A 48 25.52 -16.00 -23.65
CA HIS A 48 26.40 -17.16 -23.54
C HIS A 48 26.18 -18.17 -24.66
N ALA A 49 24.92 -18.47 -25.00
CA ALA A 49 24.60 -19.36 -26.11
C ALA A 49 25.09 -18.83 -27.47
N ALA A 50 24.90 -17.53 -27.73
CA ALA A 50 25.39 -16.89 -28.95
C ALA A 50 26.93 -16.89 -29.03
N THR A 51 27.59 -16.62 -27.90
CA THR A 51 29.06 -16.64 -27.79
C THR A 51 29.60 -18.03 -28.09
N GLU A 52 29.07 -19.06 -27.42
CA GLU A 52 29.48 -20.46 -27.62
C GLU A 52 29.26 -20.93 -29.07
N ALA A 53 28.14 -20.54 -29.68
CA ALA A 53 27.86 -20.85 -31.07
C ALA A 53 28.85 -20.19 -32.03
N SER A 54 29.24 -18.92 -31.77
CA SER A 54 30.19 -18.18 -32.60
C SER A 54 31.65 -18.66 -32.44
N GLN A 55 32.01 -19.15 -31.26
CA GLN A 55 33.37 -19.60 -30.92
C GLN A 55 33.57 -21.12 -31.09
N SER A 56 32.53 -21.84 -31.53
CA SER A 56 32.58 -23.29 -31.71
C SER A 56 33.63 -23.69 -32.76
N ASN A 57 34.44 -24.68 -32.42
CA ASN A 57 35.51 -25.24 -33.25
C ASN A 57 35.14 -26.65 -33.74
N ALA A 58 36.03 -27.31 -34.49
CA ALA A 58 35.75 -28.64 -35.05
C ALA A 58 35.46 -29.72 -33.98
N ASP A 59 36.06 -29.60 -32.80
CA ASP A 59 35.92 -30.56 -31.70
C ASP A 59 34.64 -30.33 -30.89
N THR A 60 34.17 -29.08 -30.75
CA THR A 60 32.96 -28.73 -29.99
C THR A 60 31.68 -28.71 -30.83
N ARG A 61 31.80 -28.57 -32.16
CA ARG A 61 30.65 -28.52 -33.10
C ARG A 61 29.65 -29.67 -32.98
N PRO A 62 30.08 -30.93 -32.78
CA PRO A 62 29.14 -32.04 -32.63
C PRO A 62 28.23 -31.92 -31.41
N TYR A 63 28.69 -31.24 -30.35
CA TYR A 63 27.95 -31.08 -29.10
C TYR A 63 27.06 -29.84 -29.07
N LEU A 64 27.34 -28.86 -29.93
CA LEU A 64 26.64 -27.57 -29.98
C LEU A 64 25.10 -27.69 -30.10
N PRO A 65 24.51 -28.57 -30.93
CA PRO A 65 23.06 -28.70 -31.01
C PRO A 65 22.42 -29.16 -29.69
N GLY A 66 23.09 -30.08 -28.97
CA GLY A 66 22.62 -30.55 -27.66
C GLY A 66 22.67 -29.46 -26.61
N TYR A 67 23.76 -28.69 -26.61
CA TYR A 67 23.91 -27.52 -25.74
C TYR A 67 22.82 -26.47 -26.01
N LEU A 68 22.63 -26.04 -27.27
CA LEU A 68 21.62 -25.05 -27.62
C LEU A 68 20.20 -25.51 -27.25
N LYS A 69 19.89 -26.80 -27.43
CA LYS A 69 18.62 -27.36 -26.96
C LYS A 69 18.47 -27.27 -25.44
N SER A 70 19.54 -27.49 -24.68
CA SER A 70 19.50 -27.34 -23.22
C SER A 70 19.31 -25.88 -22.77
N VAL A 71 19.89 -24.93 -23.51
CA VAL A 71 19.70 -23.48 -23.29
C VAL A 71 18.24 -23.10 -23.55
N ASP A 72 17.65 -23.54 -24.67
CA ASP A 72 16.23 -23.29 -25.00
C ASP A 72 15.28 -23.85 -23.92
N ILE A 73 15.53 -25.07 -23.42
CA ILE A 73 14.75 -25.64 -22.31
C ILE A 73 14.85 -24.75 -21.06
N LYS A 74 16.05 -24.28 -20.72
CA LYS A 74 16.25 -23.38 -19.57
C LYS A 74 15.57 -22.03 -19.77
N GLN A 75 15.63 -21.45 -20.96
CA GLN A 75 14.94 -20.19 -21.29
C GLN A 75 13.43 -20.31 -21.10
N ARG A 76 12.83 -21.41 -21.57
CA ARG A 76 11.40 -21.65 -21.35
C ARG A 76 11.06 -21.79 -19.86
N GLY A 77 11.90 -22.47 -19.08
CA GLY A 77 11.72 -22.55 -17.63
C GLY A 77 11.77 -21.18 -16.94
N LEU A 78 12.71 -20.32 -17.33
CA LEU A 78 12.79 -18.95 -16.82
C LEU A 78 11.56 -18.12 -17.21
N GLU A 79 11.04 -18.29 -18.42
CA GLU A 79 9.82 -17.61 -18.87
C GLU A 79 8.60 -18.08 -18.05
N GLU A 80 8.44 -19.39 -17.82
CA GLU A 80 7.37 -19.92 -16.98
C GLU A 80 7.43 -19.40 -15.53
N GLU A 81 8.63 -19.25 -14.97
CA GLU A 81 8.82 -18.65 -13.65
C GLU A 81 8.47 -17.15 -13.65
N ARG A 82 8.86 -16.44 -14.70
CA ARG A 82 8.54 -15.01 -14.90
C ARG A 82 7.02 -14.79 -15.01
N GLU A 83 6.32 -15.64 -15.77
CA GLU A 83 4.85 -15.59 -15.88
C GLU A 83 4.16 -15.79 -14.53
N LYS A 84 4.64 -16.74 -13.71
CA LYS A 84 4.12 -16.95 -12.35
C LYS A 84 4.34 -15.73 -11.46
N LEU A 85 5.51 -15.09 -11.54
CA LEU A 85 5.78 -13.86 -10.81
C LEU A 85 4.91 -12.69 -11.30
N GLU A 86 4.59 -12.63 -12.60
CA GLU A 86 3.70 -11.60 -13.14
C GLU A 86 2.27 -11.77 -12.63
N GLU A 87 1.77 -13.00 -12.55
CA GLU A 87 0.46 -13.29 -11.94
C GLU A 87 0.43 -12.85 -10.47
N GLN A 88 1.48 -13.18 -9.71
CA GLN A 88 1.60 -12.76 -8.31
C GLN A 88 1.69 -11.24 -8.17
N ALA A 89 2.42 -10.56 -9.05
CA ALA A 89 2.52 -9.11 -9.06
C ALA A 89 1.17 -8.45 -9.36
N ALA A 90 0.42 -8.96 -10.35
CA ALA A 90 -0.92 -8.48 -10.66
C ALA A 90 -1.90 -8.65 -9.48
N LEU A 91 -1.83 -9.77 -8.76
CA LEU A 91 -2.60 -9.99 -7.54
C LEU A 91 -2.19 -9.04 -6.40
N ALA A 92 -0.89 -8.76 -6.24
CA ALA A 92 -0.40 -7.78 -5.28
C ALA A 92 -0.84 -6.35 -5.62
N GLU A 93 -0.82 -5.97 -6.91
CA GLU A 93 -1.31 -4.68 -7.39
C GLU A 93 -2.81 -4.50 -7.15
N ALA A 94 -3.61 -5.53 -7.40
CA ALA A 94 -5.05 -5.51 -7.11
C ALA A 94 -5.33 -5.33 -5.60
N ARG A 95 -4.56 -6.02 -4.75
CA ARG A 95 -4.61 -5.86 -3.29
C ARG A 95 -4.22 -4.44 -2.87
N LEU A 96 -3.13 -3.90 -3.42
CA LEU A 96 -2.66 -2.54 -3.16
C LEU A 96 -3.73 -1.50 -3.49
N PHE A 97 -4.36 -1.63 -4.66
CA PHE A 97 -5.41 -0.72 -5.11
C PHE A 97 -6.65 -0.77 -4.21
N THR A 98 -7.02 -1.96 -3.74
CA THR A 98 -8.13 -2.15 -2.81
C THR A 98 -7.82 -1.51 -1.45
N ALA A 99 -6.65 -1.80 -0.87
CA ALA A 99 -6.21 -1.20 0.39
C ALA A 99 -6.10 0.33 0.30
N PHE A 100 -5.69 0.86 -0.86
CA PHE A 100 -5.63 2.31 -1.09
C PHE A 100 -7.02 2.94 -1.06
N ARG A 101 -7.99 2.33 -1.74
CA ARG A 101 -9.40 2.78 -1.70
C ARG A 101 -9.96 2.78 -0.29
N GLU A 102 -9.73 1.71 0.47
CA GLU A 102 -10.17 1.60 1.86
C GLU A 102 -9.55 2.68 2.75
N THR A 103 -8.26 2.98 2.53
CA THR A 103 -7.56 4.07 3.23
C THR A 103 -8.23 5.41 2.95
N LYS A 104 -8.54 5.70 1.68
CA LYS A 104 -9.26 6.92 1.29
C LYS A 104 -10.66 7.00 1.90
N THR A 105 -11.39 5.89 1.91
CA THR A 105 -12.68 5.85 2.60
C THR A 105 -12.53 6.17 4.09
N ASN A 106 -11.55 5.59 4.78
CA ASN A 106 -11.32 5.88 6.19
C ASN A 106 -10.91 7.34 6.44
N GLU A 107 -10.04 7.90 5.60
CA GLU A 107 -9.67 9.34 5.65
C GLU A 107 -10.91 10.23 5.56
N THR A 108 -11.80 10.00 4.57
CA THR A 108 -13.01 10.82 4.43
C THR A 108 -13.97 10.71 5.61
N VAL A 109 -14.10 9.51 6.19
CA VAL A 109 -14.94 9.29 7.39
C VAL A 109 -14.31 9.95 8.61
N LEU A 110 -12.99 9.90 8.75
CA LEU A 110 -12.26 10.56 9.82
C LEU A 110 -12.43 12.09 9.75
N ASP A 111 -12.24 12.69 8.58
CA ASP A 111 -12.41 14.13 8.37
C ASP A 111 -13.82 14.61 8.72
N ARG A 112 -14.84 13.83 8.33
CA ARG A 112 -16.23 14.12 8.70
C ARG A 112 -16.44 14.04 10.20
N ALA A 113 -15.93 12.99 10.85
CA ALA A 113 -16.05 12.82 12.30
C ALA A 113 -15.35 13.94 13.08
N VAL A 114 -14.19 14.40 12.61
CA VAL A 114 -13.47 15.55 13.19
C VAL A 114 -14.31 16.83 13.09
N LYS A 115 -14.90 17.10 11.91
CA LYS A 115 -15.77 18.26 11.72
C LYS A 115 -17.01 18.21 12.62
N GLU A 116 -17.69 17.07 12.67
CA GLU A 116 -18.86 16.87 13.53
C GLU A 116 -18.51 17.10 15.01
N GLN A 117 -17.39 16.55 15.48
CA GLN A 117 -16.94 16.77 16.86
C GLN A 117 -16.62 18.25 17.14
N SER A 118 -15.94 18.95 16.23
CA SER A 118 -15.64 20.38 16.42
C SER A 118 -16.90 21.26 16.50
N LEU A 119 -17.95 20.91 15.74
CA LEU A 119 -19.23 21.61 15.78
C LEU A 119 -19.99 21.34 17.08
N GLU A 120 -19.95 20.11 17.59
CA GLU A 120 -20.51 19.76 18.90
C GLU A 120 -19.79 20.49 20.04
N GLU A 121 -18.46 20.54 20.00
CA GLU A 121 -17.63 21.26 20.98
C GLU A 121 -17.94 22.77 20.96
N ALA A 122 -18.03 23.39 19.78
CA ALA A 122 -18.41 24.79 19.65
C ALA A 122 -19.84 25.08 20.18
N ARG A 123 -20.80 24.18 19.93
CA ARG A 123 -22.16 24.30 20.47
C ARG A 123 -22.19 24.16 21.99
N ALA A 124 -21.41 23.23 22.54
CA ALA A 124 -21.29 23.05 23.97
C ALA A 124 -20.63 24.26 24.66
N GLU A 125 -19.62 24.85 24.02
CA GLU A 125 -18.96 26.08 24.52
C GLU A 125 -19.92 27.27 24.53
N ILE A 126 -20.67 27.49 23.43
CA ILE A 126 -21.69 28.54 23.37
C ILE A 126 -22.75 28.34 24.44
N ALA A 127 -23.26 27.11 24.63
CA ALA A 127 -24.24 26.80 25.67
C ALA A 127 -23.69 27.07 27.08
N ALA A 128 -22.44 26.71 27.34
CA ALA A 128 -21.78 26.97 28.62
C ALA A 128 -21.58 28.47 28.89
N LEU A 129 -21.24 29.26 27.86
CA LEU A 129 -21.12 30.71 27.95
C LEU A 129 -22.48 31.38 28.19
N ASP A 130 -23.53 30.93 27.51
CA ASP A 130 -24.89 31.42 27.71
C ASP A 130 -25.40 31.12 29.13
N ASP A 131 -25.16 29.92 29.64
CA ASP A 131 -25.54 29.53 31.02
C ASP A 131 -24.74 30.34 32.06
N ALA A 132 -23.44 30.54 31.84
CA ALA A 132 -22.62 31.40 32.70
C ALA A 132 -23.11 32.87 32.68
N GLY A 133 -23.47 33.39 31.50
CA GLY A 133 -24.04 34.72 31.33
C GLY A 133 -25.39 34.88 32.03
N ARG A 134 -26.28 33.88 31.93
CA ARG A 134 -27.56 33.84 32.65
C ARG A 134 -27.34 33.85 34.17
N ASN A 135 -26.43 33.03 34.68
CA ASN A 135 -26.13 32.97 36.11
C ASN A 135 -25.55 34.29 36.63
N LEU A 136 -24.65 34.93 35.87
CA LEU A 136 -24.10 36.24 36.21
C LEU A 136 -25.19 37.33 36.24
N PHE A 137 -26.09 37.32 35.26
CA PHE A 137 -27.21 38.27 35.20
C PHE A 137 -28.16 38.12 36.39
N LEU A 138 -28.51 36.88 36.75
CA LEU A 138 -29.34 36.59 37.92
C LEU A 138 -28.68 37.08 39.22
N LEU A 139 -27.36 36.90 39.36
CA LEU A 139 -26.60 37.36 40.53
C LEU A 139 -26.63 38.89 40.65
N LYS A 140 -26.33 39.62 39.57
CA LYS A 140 -26.37 41.10 39.56
C LYS A 140 -27.77 41.65 39.81
N ARG A 141 -28.81 40.97 39.33
CA ARG A 141 -30.21 41.37 39.61
C ARG A 141 -30.57 41.20 41.09
N ALA A 142 -30.06 40.17 41.74
CA ALA A 142 -30.27 39.95 43.17
C ALA A 142 -29.55 41.02 44.03
N GLU A 143 -28.38 41.49 43.60
CA GLU A 143 -27.62 42.56 44.27
C GLU A 143 -28.25 43.95 44.13
N GLY A 144 -29.03 44.20 43.07
CA GLY A 144 -29.70 45.49 42.81
C GLY A 144 -31.09 45.65 43.44
N GLN A 145 -31.57 44.68 44.23
CA GLN A 145 -32.90 44.69 44.87
C GLN A 145 -32.87 44.95 46.39
N THR A 146 -31.76 45.48 46.92
CA THR A 146 -31.66 46.01 48.30
C THR A 146 -31.59 47.53 48.29
#